data_AF-A0A2F0AKD3-F1
#
_entry.id   AF-A0A2F0AKD3-F1
#
_cell.length_a   1.000
_cell.length_b   1.000
_cell.length_c   1.000
_cell.angle_alpha   90.00
_cell.angle_beta   90.00
_cell.angle_gamma   90.00
#
_symmetry.space_group_name_H-M   'P 1'
#
loop_
_entity.id
_entity.type
_entity.pdbx_description
1 polymer ?
#
loop_
_entity_poly.entity_id
_entity_poly.type
_entity_poly.pdbx_seq_one_letter_code
_entity_poly.pdbx_strand_id
1 'polypeptide(L)'
;MRFNLYLKKHHIEILNNFKKVLNHSIIDDVLNHIVFHVINNEDYEVLFKKIRCTGECYMNDNSFEVEIKSNYYEKLKEIYNIYDFEEYPSIEEEVSKVIRCILDYCDQENRYDVMNSQNII
;
A
#
# COMPACT_ATOMS: atom_id res chain seq x y z
N MET A 1 -0.23 12.27 8.18
CA MET A 1 -0.96 12.75 7.00
C MET A 1 -2.26 11.98 6.90
N ARG A 2 -3.40 12.68 6.84
CA ARG A 2 -4.72 12.08 6.60
C ARG A 2 -5.14 12.31 5.16
N PHE A 3 -5.73 11.29 4.55
CA PHE A 3 -6.19 11.33 3.16
C PHE A 3 -7.22 10.21 2.93
N ASN A 4 -8.00 10.31 1.85
CA ASN A 4 -8.86 9.20 1.45
C ASN A 4 -8.06 8.13 0.73
N LEU A 5 -8.11 6.91 1.25
CA LEU A 5 -7.50 5.75 0.63
C LEU A 5 -8.52 5.02 -0.24
N TYR A 6 -8.21 4.89 -1.53
CA TYR A 6 -9.08 4.26 -2.53
C TYR A 6 -8.62 2.82 -2.79
N LEU A 7 -9.43 1.85 -2.38
CA LEU A 7 -9.11 0.42 -2.50
C LEU A 7 -10.21 -0.36 -3.23
N LYS A 8 -9.78 -1.39 -3.97
CA LYS A 8 -10.69 -2.45 -4.43
C LYS A 8 -11.03 -3.40 -3.30
N LYS A 9 -12.14 -4.14 -3.47
CA LYS A 9 -12.61 -5.14 -2.50
C LYS A 9 -11.51 -6.13 -2.08
N HIS A 10 -10.75 -6.67 -3.03
CA HIS A 10 -9.69 -7.63 -2.72
C HIS A 10 -8.56 -7.01 -1.88
N HIS A 11 -8.18 -5.75 -2.12
CA HIS A 11 -7.19 -5.06 -1.27
C HIS A 11 -7.69 -4.85 0.17
N ILE A 12 -8.99 -4.64 0.36
CA ILE A 12 -9.60 -4.56 1.70
C ILE A 12 -9.53 -5.93 2.39
N GLU A 13 -9.73 -7.02 1.66
CA GLU A 13 -9.56 -8.39 2.16
C GLU A 13 -8.09 -8.65 2.57
N ILE A 14 -7.14 -8.24 1.74
CA ILE A 14 -5.70 -8.29 2.03
C ILE A 14 -5.39 -7.52 3.33
N LEU A 15 -5.82 -6.26 3.47
CA LEU A 15 -5.62 -5.48 4.69
C LEU A 15 -6.23 -6.14 5.94
N ASN A 16 -7.41 -6.74 5.82
CA ASN A 16 -8.04 -7.46 6.93
C ASN A 16 -7.26 -8.72 7.31
N ASN A 17 -6.63 -9.41 6.35
CA ASN A 17 -5.73 -10.52 6.64
C ASN A 17 -4.46 -10.02 7.35
N PHE A 18 -3.88 -8.91 6.89
CA PHE A 18 -2.75 -8.26 7.55
C PHE A 18 -3.08 -7.88 9.00
N LYS A 19 -4.25 -7.28 9.21
CA LYS A 19 -4.76 -6.90 10.53
C LYS A 19 -4.83 -8.09 11.50
N LYS A 20 -5.34 -9.23 11.05
CA LYS A 20 -5.45 -10.45 11.87
C LYS A 20 -4.10 -10.98 12.28
N VAL A 21 -3.14 -11.03 11.37
CA VAL A 21 -1.84 -11.67 11.64
C VAL A 21 -0.87 -10.71 12.36
N LEU A 22 -0.94 -9.39 12.13
CA LEU A 22 -0.21 -8.39 12.93
C LEU A 22 -0.81 -8.18 14.33
N ASN A 23 -1.99 -8.75 14.60
CA ASN A 23 -2.75 -8.51 15.83
C ASN A 23 -2.99 -7.01 16.12
N HIS A 24 -3.09 -6.20 15.08
CA HIS A 24 -3.41 -4.78 15.19
C HIS A 24 -4.93 -4.58 15.16
N SER A 25 -5.44 -3.65 15.97
CA SER A 25 -6.87 -3.33 15.99
C SER A 25 -7.26 -2.22 15.00
N ILE A 26 -6.29 -1.48 14.47
CA ILE A 26 -6.50 -0.26 13.67
C ILE A 26 -5.86 -0.43 12.28
N ILE A 27 -6.57 -0.02 11.23
CA ILE A 27 -6.10 -0.12 9.83
C ILE A 27 -4.90 0.80 9.59
N ASP A 28 -4.89 1.99 10.21
CA ASP A 28 -3.78 2.94 10.12
C ASP A 28 -2.46 2.32 10.55
N ASP A 29 -2.43 1.61 11.69
CA ASP A 29 -1.20 0.95 12.17
C ASP A 29 -0.72 -0.13 11.21
N VAL A 30 -1.66 -0.91 10.66
CA VAL A 30 -1.36 -1.94 9.65
C VAL A 30 -0.77 -1.32 8.39
N LEU A 31 -1.37 -0.25 7.88
CA LEU A 31 -0.88 0.46 6.69
C LEU A 31 0.51 1.05 6.92
N ASN A 32 0.72 1.72 8.06
CA ASN A 32 2.03 2.28 8.39
C ASN A 32 3.11 1.21 8.48
N HIS A 33 2.79 0.04 9.03
CA HIS A 33 3.72 -1.09 9.13
C HIS A 33 4.09 -1.65 7.75
N ILE A 34 3.09 -1.96 6.92
CA ILE A 34 3.30 -2.51 5.57
C ILE A 34 4.08 -1.52 4.71
N VAL A 35 3.63 -0.26 4.68
CA VAL A 35 4.28 0.79 3.89
C VAL A 35 5.71 0.99 4.36
N PHE A 36 5.95 1.09 5.67
CA PHE A 36 7.31 1.20 6.21
C PHE A 36 8.20 0.05 5.73
N HIS A 37 7.73 -1.19 5.84
CA HIS A 37 8.56 -2.33 5.47
C HIS A 37 8.90 -2.29 3.98
N VAL A 38 7.88 -2.08 3.13
CA VAL A 38 8.07 -2.12 1.70
C VAL A 38 8.94 -0.98 1.18
N ILE A 39 8.71 0.25 1.64
CA ILE A 39 9.53 1.38 1.19
C ILE A 39 10.99 1.29 1.68
N ASN A 40 11.30 0.57 2.76
CA ASN A 40 12.67 0.53 3.29
C ASN A 40 13.44 -0.73 2.94
N ASN A 41 12.78 -1.82 2.53
CA ASN A 41 13.44 -3.12 2.40
C ASN A 41 13.27 -3.79 1.03
N GLU A 42 12.41 -3.26 0.15
CA GLU A 42 12.11 -3.93 -1.12
C GLU A 42 12.76 -3.26 -2.33
N ASP A 43 13.03 -4.08 -3.36
CA ASP A 43 13.43 -3.60 -4.68
C ASP A 43 12.20 -3.07 -5.44
N TYR A 44 12.14 -1.75 -5.56
CA TYR A 44 11.06 -1.05 -6.22
C TYR A 44 10.94 -1.38 -7.71
N GLU A 45 12.02 -1.76 -8.38
CA GLU A 45 11.92 -2.21 -9.78
C GLU A 45 11.14 -3.52 -9.87
N VAL A 46 11.40 -4.46 -8.95
CA VAL A 46 10.67 -5.73 -8.92
C VAL A 46 9.21 -5.48 -8.60
N LEU A 47 8.92 -4.67 -7.58
CA LEU A 47 7.57 -4.35 -7.15
C LEU A 47 6.78 -3.59 -8.23
N PHE A 48 7.26 -2.42 -8.64
CA PHE A 48 6.50 -1.50 -9.48
C PHE A 48 6.70 -1.70 -10.99
N LYS A 49 7.62 -2.57 -11.45
CA LYS A 49 7.61 -3.01 -12.87
C LYS A 49 6.81 -4.29 -13.08
N LYS A 50 6.80 -5.24 -12.12
CA LYS A 50 6.08 -6.51 -12.29
C LYS A 50 4.59 -6.43 -11.96
N ILE A 51 4.20 -5.61 -10.97
CA ILE A 51 2.84 -5.63 -10.39
C ILE A 51 2.01 -4.40 -10.78
N ARG A 52 2.62 -3.43 -11.48
CA ARG A 52 1.95 -2.20 -11.94
C ARG A 52 0.64 -2.44 -12.70
N CYS A 53 0.52 -3.58 -13.40
CA CYS A 53 -0.59 -3.89 -14.31
C CYS A 53 -1.40 -5.14 -13.96
N THR A 54 -1.31 -5.70 -12.74
CA THR A 54 -2.00 -6.97 -12.41
C THR A 54 -3.52 -6.86 -12.16
N GLY A 55 -4.17 -5.78 -12.62
CA GLY A 55 -5.64 -5.66 -12.52
C GLY A 55 -6.20 -4.51 -13.34
N GLU A 56 -7.49 -4.59 -13.67
CA GLU A 56 -8.20 -3.62 -14.50
C GLU A 56 -8.20 -2.21 -13.87
N CYS A 57 -7.87 -1.17 -14.63
CA CYS A 57 -7.79 0.23 -14.17
C CYS A 57 -9.17 0.89 -13.93
N TYR A 58 -10.12 0.16 -13.32
CA TYR A 58 -11.43 0.72 -12.99
C TYR A 58 -11.34 1.64 -11.77
N MET A 59 -12.04 2.78 -11.87
CA MET A 59 -12.31 3.70 -10.77
C MET A 59 -12.98 2.95 -9.61
N ASN A 60 -12.49 3.15 -8.39
CA ASN A 60 -12.87 2.36 -7.22
C ASN A 60 -14.20 2.82 -6.60
N ASP A 61 -15.00 1.86 -6.14
CA ASP A 61 -16.28 2.13 -5.44
C ASP A 61 -16.13 2.32 -3.92
N ASN A 62 -14.94 2.09 -3.33
CA ASN A 62 -14.72 2.20 -1.88
C ASN A 62 -13.55 3.12 -1.53
N SER A 63 -13.83 4.13 -0.72
CA SER A 63 -12.84 5.01 -0.10
C SER A 63 -13.13 5.17 1.39
N PHE A 64 -12.07 5.35 2.18
CA PHE A 64 -12.17 5.64 3.60
C PHE A 64 -10.95 6.46 4.04
N GLU A 65 -11.12 7.28 5.08
CA GLU A 65 -10.02 8.08 5.62
C GLU A 65 -9.04 7.20 6.39
N VAL A 66 -7.75 7.43 6.18
CA VAL A 66 -6.65 6.77 6.91
C VAL A 66 -5.58 7.78 7.31
N GLU A 67 -4.79 7.41 8.32
CA GLU A 67 -3.65 8.20 8.75
C GLU A 67 -2.32 7.44 8.57
N ILE A 68 -1.41 7.99 7.75
CA ILE A 68 -0.04 7.47 7.61
C ILE A 68 1.01 8.54 7.93
N LYS A 69 2.23 8.14 8.32
CA LYS A 69 3.31 9.10 8.57
C LYS A 69 3.59 9.95 7.33
N SER A 70 3.77 11.26 7.52
CA SER A 70 3.88 12.20 6.40
C SER A 70 5.08 11.91 5.49
N ASN A 71 6.22 11.48 6.04
CA ASN A 71 7.37 11.06 5.25
C ASN A 71 7.08 9.82 4.38
N TYR A 72 6.22 8.90 4.83
CA TYR A 72 5.79 7.77 4.02
C TYR A 72 4.87 8.23 2.89
N TYR A 73 3.94 9.14 3.17
CA TYR A 73 3.07 9.73 2.15
C TYR A 73 3.86 10.44 1.04
N GLU A 74 4.86 11.26 1.41
CA GLU A 74 5.75 11.90 0.45
C GLU A 74 6.52 10.87 -0.40
N LYS A 75 7.01 9.78 0.22
CA LYS A 75 7.71 8.72 -0.51
C LYS A 75 6.81 7.98 -1.49
N LEU A 76 5.56 7.72 -1.12
CA LEU A 76 4.58 7.09 -2.01
C LEU A 76 4.29 7.97 -3.24
N LYS A 77 4.18 9.29 -3.05
CA LYS A 77 4.07 10.24 -4.19
C LYS A 77 5.30 10.23 -5.09
N GLU A 78 6.50 10.19 -4.49
CA GLU A 78 7.75 10.11 -5.27
C GLU A 78 7.77 8.85 -6.13
N ILE A 79 7.42 7.69 -5.54
CA ILE A 79 7.34 6.41 -6.24
C ILE A 79 6.34 6.48 -7.40
N TYR A 80 5.16 7.07 -7.21
CA TYR A 80 4.19 7.23 -8.28
C TYR A 80 4.79 7.96 -9.50
N ASN A 81 5.51 9.06 -9.26
CA ASN A 81 6.14 9.84 -10.32
C ASN A 81 7.31 9.14 -11.02
N ILE A 82 8.01 8.24 -10.32
CA ILE A 82 9.17 7.51 -10.89
C ILE A 82 8.72 6.39 -11.83
N TYR A 83 7.64 5.69 -11.50
CA TYR A 83 7.24 4.46 -12.20
C TYR A 83 6.13 4.67 -13.25
N ASP A 84 5.96 5.91 -13.72
CA ASP A 84 5.15 6.30 -14.89
C ASP A 84 3.72 5.74 -14.88
N PHE A 85 3.05 5.69 -13.73
CA PHE A 85 1.67 5.18 -13.65
C PHE A 85 0.69 5.99 -14.51
N GLU A 86 -0.46 5.40 -14.84
CA GLU A 86 -1.57 6.13 -15.50
C GLU A 86 -2.01 7.32 -14.65
N GLU A 87 -2.36 8.43 -15.31
CA GLU A 87 -2.84 9.67 -14.66
C GLU A 87 -4.12 9.41 -13.86
N TYR A 88 -4.10 9.79 -12.58
CA TYR A 88 -5.27 9.77 -11.70
C TYR A 88 -5.75 11.20 -11.43
N PRO A 89 -7.04 11.41 -11.15
CA PRO A 89 -7.60 12.77 -11.03
C PRO A 89 -7.27 13.46 -9.69
N SER A 90 -6.60 12.78 -8.76
CA SER A 90 -6.16 13.36 -7.49
C SER A 90 -4.89 12.70 -6.95
N ILE A 91 -4.09 13.47 -6.21
CA ILE A 91 -2.90 12.97 -5.50
C ILE A 91 -3.26 11.82 -4.54
N GLU A 92 -4.45 11.86 -3.92
CA GLU A 92 -4.91 10.79 -3.04
C GLU A 92 -5.08 9.46 -3.79
N GLU A 93 -5.56 9.50 -5.04
CA GLU A 93 -5.69 8.32 -5.88
C GLU A 93 -4.35 7.83 -6.46
N GLU A 94 -3.42 8.73 -6.77
CA GLU A 94 -2.04 8.41 -7.13
C GLU A 94 -1.34 7.63 -6.00
N VAL A 95 -1.41 8.15 -4.77
CA VAL A 95 -0.88 7.48 -3.58
C VAL A 95 -1.59 6.16 -3.33
N SER A 96 -2.92 6.14 -3.49
CA SER A 96 -3.71 4.92 -3.36
C SER A 96 -3.30 3.86 -4.39
N LYS A 97 -2.93 4.25 -5.62
CA LYS A 97 -2.42 3.32 -6.64
C LYS A 97 -1.13 2.64 -6.17
N VAL A 98 -0.20 3.40 -5.61
CA VAL A 98 1.05 2.83 -5.09
C VAL A 98 0.76 1.87 -3.94
N ILE A 99 -0.13 2.23 -3.01
CA ILE A 99 -0.53 1.34 -1.90
C ILE A 99 -1.18 0.05 -2.41
N ARG A 100 -2.05 0.13 -3.44
CA ARG A 100 -2.65 -1.06 -4.07
C ARG A 100 -1.58 -2.00 -4.61
N CYS A 101 -0.58 -1.48 -5.33
CA CYS A 101 0.55 -2.28 -5.82
C CYS A 101 1.36 -2.91 -4.68
N ILE A 102 1.57 -2.19 -3.58
CA ILE A 102 2.22 -2.72 -2.38
C ILE A 102 1.42 -3.90 -1.81
N LEU A 103 0.10 -3.75 -1.67
CA LEU A 103 -0.77 -4.81 -1.13
C LEU A 103 -0.79 -6.04 -2.04
N ASP A 104 -0.92 -5.84 -3.36
CA ASP A 104 -0.88 -6.92 -4.34
C ASP A 104 0.45 -7.69 -4.28
N TYR A 105 1.58 -6.99 -4.13
CA TYR A 105 2.88 -7.63 -3.96
C TYR A 105 2.99 -8.44 -2.69
N CYS A 106 2.59 -7.87 -1.56
CA CYS A 106 2.68 -8.59 -0.31
C CYS A 106 1.78 -9.84 -0.32
N ASP A 107 0.63 -9.80 -0.99
CA ASP A 107 -0.24 -10.95 -1.15
C ASP A 107 0.34 -12.00 -2.12
N GLN A 108 0.80 -11.60 -3.31
CA GLN A 108 1.35 -12.51 -4.33
C GLN A 108 2.61 -13.24 -3.87
N GLU A 109 3.52 -12.52 -3.23
CA GLU A 109 4.78 -13.09 -2.72
C GLU A 109 4.59 -13.74 -1.33
N ASN A 110 3.34 -13.83 -0.85
CA ASN A 110 2.99 -14.38 0.46
C ASN A 110 3.85 -13.76 1.58
N ARG A 111 4.13 -12.44 1.47
CA ARG A 111 5.01 -11.66 2.35
C ARG A 111 4.34 -11.31 3.66
N TYR A 112 3.78 -12.33 4.30
CA TYR A 112 3.40 -12.30 5.70
C TYR A 112 4.65 -12.38 6.61
N ASP A 113 5.86 -12.53 6.05
CA ASP A 113 7.14 -12.37 6.75
C ASP A 113 7.42 -10.92 7.20
N VAL A 114 6.80 -9.93 6.52
CA VAL A 114 6.70 -8.53 6.96
C VAL A 114 6.15 -8.43 8.40
N MET A 115 5.53 -9.50 8.91
CA MET A 115 4.80 -9.57 10.18
C MET A 115 5.62 -10.14 11.34
N ASN A 116 6.81 -10.67 11.08
CA ASN A 116 7.68 -11.26 12.11
C ASN A 116 8.74 -10.31 12.65
N SER A 117 8.81 -9.07 12.17
CA SER A 117 9.70 -8.06 12.74
C SER A 117 9.15 -7.53 14.06
N GLN A 118 9.22 -8.35 15.12
CA GLN A 118 9.16 -7.95 16.53
C GLN A 118 10.37 -7.07 16.95
N ASN A 119 11.09 -6.44 16.01
CA ASN A 119 12.32 -5.69 16.25
C ASN A 119 12.26 -4.32 15.58
N ILE A 120 11.24 -3.53 15.90
CA ILE A 120 11.34 -2.07 15.77
C ILE A 120 11.12 -1.52 17.18
N ILE A 121 12.21 -1.51 17.95
CA ILE A 121 12.37 -0.73 19.18
C ILE A 121 12.87 0.65 18.78
#